data_AF-A0A2R6LBI7-F1
#
_entry.id   AF-A0A2R6LBI7-F1
#
_cell.length_a   1.000
_cell.length_b   1.000
_cell.length_c   1.000
_cell.angle_alpha   90.00
_cell.angle_beta   90.00
_cell.angle_gamma   90.00
#
_symmetry.space_group_name_H-M   'P 1'
#
loop_
_entity.id
_entity.type
_entity.pdbx_description
1 polymer ?
#
loop_
_entity_poly.entity_id
_entity_poly.type
_entity_poly.pdbx_seq_one_letter_code
_entity_poly.pdbx_strand_id
1 'polypeptide(L)'
;MRETPQTDDSTDNDSTDESRFSRRSVLGGLGAAAVAAGLPVATSTGDAESADTQPSDVDILNFALTLEHLEYAFYRDSLQQFDERDFQRSDLLDEFGFGVRFTARDYLGTIRDHEETHVDFLTEAIENAGAEPVEEATEYNFGAPLGKDGLDSVVDFATVAEVLEMTGVDAYAGAAPSISNPDFIPPALSIHSVEANHAAYLRNLNGNVPFPKAFNEAKGMDEVVGAVDPIIVEQ
;
A
#
# COMPACT_ATOMS: atom_id res chain seq x y z
N MET A 1 -10.08 67.26 -22.42
CA MET A 1 -10.63 66.31 -23.41
C MET A 1 -10.79 64.98 -22.70
N ARG A 2 -12.06 64.51 -22.61
CA ARG A 2 -12.56 63.14 -22.30
C ARG A 2 -12.10 62.51 -20.98
N GLU A 3 -12.91 62.54 -19.91
CA GLU A 3 -14.07 61.66 -19.62
C GLU A 3 -13.71 60.16 -19.61
N THR A 4 -13.60 59.60 -18.40
CA THR A 4 -13.70 58.17 -18.09
C THR A 4 -15.04 57.92 -17.37
N PRO A 5 -15.96 57.13 -17.94
CA PRO A 5 -17.15 56.68 -17.22
C PRO A 5 -16.88 55.40 -16.42
N GLN A 6 -17.52 55.31 -15.25
CA GLN A 6 -17.84 54.07 -14.55
C GLN A 6 -18.95 53.31 -15.30
N THR A 7 -18.90 51.97 -15.27
CA THR A 7 -20.05 51.05 -15.31
C THR A 7 -19.60 49.81 -14.54
N ASP A 8 -20.12 49.50 -13.36
CA ASP A 8 -21.45 48.99 -12.98
C ASP A 8 -21.49 47.46 -12.89
N ASP A 9 -22.11 47.05 -11.79
CA ASP A 9 -22.40 45.74 -11.26
C ASP A 9 -23.45 45.02 -12.11
N SER A 10 -23.25 43.73 -12.38
CA SER A 10 -24.35 42.75 -12.44
C SER A 10 -23.81 41.33 -12.53
N THR A 11 -24.26 40.54 -11.57
CA THR A 11 -24.35 39.09 -11.53
C THR A 11 -24.76 38.46 -12.85
N ASP A 12 -24.14 37.32 -13.20
CA ASP A 12 -24.93 36.15 -13.58
C ASP A 12 -24.16 34.84 -13.35
N ASN A 13 -24.92 33.93 -12.76
CA ASN A 13 -24.61 32.58 -12.33
C ASN A 13 -24.50 31.65 -13.54
N ASP A 14 -23.34 31.01 -13.75
CA ASP A 14 -23.25 29.85 -14.62
C ASP A 14 -22.53 28.68 -13.94
N SER A 15 -23.12 27.54 -14.25
CA SER A 15 -23.20 26.29 -13.53
C SER A 15 -21.92 25.45 -13.54
N THR A 16 -21.76 24.74 -12.41
CA THR A 16 -20.85 23.63 -12.14
C THR A 16 -20.94 22.53 -13.21
N ASP A 17 -19.80 22.19 -13.83
CA ASP A 17 -19.63 20.94 -14.58
C ASP A 17 -18.57 20.08 -13.86
N GLU A 18 -19.01 19.37 -12.82
CA GLU A 18 -18.23 18.32 -12.18
C GLU A 18 -18.38 17.05 -13.02
N SER A 19 -17.37 16.77 -13.85
CA SER A 19 -17.30 15.57 -14.65
C SER A 19 -17.17 14.33 -13.75
N ARG A 20 -18.25 13.56 -13.73
CA ARG A 20 -18.42 12.26 -13.10
C ARG A 20 -17.30 11.29 -13.51
N PHE A 21 -16.37 11.01 -12.61
CA PHE A 21 -15.56 9.80 -12.71
C PHE A 21 -16.34 8.62 -12.15
N SER A 22 -16.68 7.72 -13.08
CA SER A 22 -17.37 6.46 -12.88
C SER A 22 -16.58 5.55 -11.95
N ARG A 23 -16.98 5.46 -10.68
CA ARG A 23 -16.51 4.42 -9.75
C ARG A 23 -17.12 3.08 -10.17
N ARG A 24 -16.34 2.27 -10.89
CA ARG A 24 -16.58 0.84 -11.00
C ARG A 24 -15.67 0.15 -9.99
N SER A 25 -16.20 -0.14 -8.80
CA SER A 25 -15.61 -1.15 -7.92
C SER A 25 -15.71 -2.49 -8.62
N VAL A 26 -14.57 -3.13 -8.84
CA VAL A 26 -14.49 -4.53 -9.22
C VAL A 26 -14.37 -5.32 -7.91
N LEU A 27 -15.52 -5.69 -7.34
CA LEU A 27 -15.59 -6.76 -6.35
C LEU A 27 -15.72 -8.08 -7.13
N GLY A 28 -14.60 -8.77 -7.34
CA GLY A 28 -14.59 -10.22 -7.60
C GLY A 28 -14.18 -10.91 -6.29
N GLY A 29 -14.79 -11.98 -5.80
CA GLY A 29 -15.88 -12.80 -6.30
C GLY A 29 -15.86 -14.11 -5.51
N LEU A 30 -16.50 -14.15 -4.34
CA LEU A 30 -16.70 -15.38 -3.58
C LEU A 30 -18.12 -15.93 -3.81
N GLY A 31 -18.19 -17.07 -4.51
CA GLY A 31 -19.02 -18.20 -4.06
C GLY A 31 -20.40 -18.46 -4.67
N ALA A 32 -20.52 -19.70 -5.17
CA ALA A 32 -21.65 -20.63 -5.04
C ALA A 32 -22.78 -20.64 -6.10
N ALA A 33 -22.75 -21.72 -6.89
CA ALA A 33 -23.88 -22.22 -7.67
C ALA A 33 -24.94 -22.88 -6.77
N ALA A 34 -26.21 -22.51 -6.94
CA ALA A 34 -27.36 -23.37 -6.66
C ALA A 34 -28.56 -22.98 -7.53
N VAL A 35 -29.03 -23.91 -8.36
CA VAL A 35 -30.29 -23.81 -9.12
C VAL A 35 -31.35 -24.67 -8.43
N ALA A 36 -32.48 -24.09 -8.00
CA ALA A 36 -33.82 -24.67 -8.13
C ALA A 36 -34.96 -23.76 -7.59
N ALA A 37 -35.86 -23.41 -8.52
CA ALA A 37 -37.27 -22.99 -8.47
C ALA A 37 -38.08 -22.87 -7.14
N GLY A 38 -38.81 -21.75 -6.99
CA GLY A 38 -40.26 -21.74 -6.72
C GLY A 38 -40.82 -21.01 -5.49
N LEU A 39 -41.64 -19.96 -5.75
CA LEU A 39 -42.70 -19.26 -4.95
C LEU A 39 -42.33 -18.05 -4.06
N PRO A 40 -43.17 -16.99 -4.03
CA PRO A 40 -42.87 -15.73 -3.34
C PRO A 40 -43.28 -15.80 -1.85
N VAL A 41 -42.34 -15.49 -0.96
CA VAL A 41 -42.60 -15.28 0.48
C VAL A 41 -42.43 -13.79 0.78
N ALA A 42 -43.36 -13.26 1.58
CA ALA A 42 -43.51 -11.86 1.91
C ALA A 42 -42.21 -11.21 2.40
N THR A 43 -41.85 -10.08 1.79
CA THR A 43 -40.72 -9.24 2.18
C THR A 43 -41.06 -8.49 3.46
N SER A 44 -40.59 -8.97 4.61
CA SER A 44 -40.29 -8.08 5.72
C SER A 44 -39.07 -7.27 5.32
N THR A 45 -39.26 -6.00 4.98
CA THR A 45 -38.18 -5.02 4.88
C THR A 45 -37.65 -4.78 6.30
N GLY A 46 -36.81 -5.70 6.77
CA GLY A 46 -35.78 -5.32 7.71
C GLY A 46 -34.78 -4.55 6.88
N ASP A 47 -34.67 -3.25 7.13
CA ASP A 47 -33.49 -2.51 6.75
C ASP A 47 -32.31 -3.27 7.37
N ALA A 48 -31.61 -4.04 6.53
CA ALA A 48 -30.29 -4.53 6.88
C ALA A 48 -29.43 -3.28 6.91
N GLU A 49 -29.36 -2.63 8.08
CA GLU A 49 -28.17 -1.87 8.44
C GLU A 49 -27.01 -2.79 8.07
N SER A 50 -26.17 -2.35 7.13
CA SER A 50 -24.91 -3.02 6.81
C SER A 50 -24.20 -3.20 8.15
N ALA A 51 -24.25 -4.42 8.69
CA ALA A 51 -23.45 -4.75 9.84
C ALA A 51 -22.02 -4.66 9.33
N ASP A 52 -21.33 -3.57 9.66
CA ASP A 52 -19.87 -3.48 9.56
C ASP A 52 -19.33 -4.65 10.36
N THR A 53 -19.17 -5.77 9.67
CA THR A 53 -18.61 -6.97 10.24
C THR A 53 -17.13 -6.66 10.30
N GLN A 54 -16.63 -6.38 11.50
CA GLN A 54 -15.20 -6.19 11.71
C GLN A 54 -14.45 -7.35 11.06
N PRO A 55 -13.32 -7.06 10.37
CA PRO A 55 -12.53 -8.10 9.74
C PRO A 55 -12.10 -9.13 10.79
N SER A 56 -12.12 -10.41 10.41
CA SER A 56 -11.57 -11.45 11.27
C SER A 56 -10.04 -11.33 11.36
N ASP A 57 -9.43 -11.97 12.34
CA ASP A 57 -7.96 -12.00 12.44
C ASP A 57 -7.32 -12.58 11.17
N VAL A 58 -7.96 -13.58 10.55
CA VAL A 58 -7.49 -14.16 9.29
C VAL A 58 -7.60 -13.16 8.14
N ASP A 59 -8.65 -12.33 8.09
CA ASP A 59 -8.77 -11.27 7.08
C ASP A 59 -7.67 -10.22 7.26
N ILE A 60 -7.34 -9.87 8.51
CA ILE A 60 -6.25 -8.94 8.84
C ILE A 60 -4.88 -9.53 8.46
N LEU A 61 -4.64 -10.81 8.75
CA LEU A 61 -3.39 -11.48 8.41
C LEU A 61 -3.22 -11.62 6.89
N ASN A 62 -4.27 -11.99 6.15
CA ASN A 62 -4.22 -12.06 4.68
C ASN A 62 -4.06 -10.68 4.03
N PHE A 63 -4.66 -9.65 4.64
CA PHE A 63 -4.42 -8.27 4.23
C PHE A 63 -2.94 -7.89 4.40
N ALA A 64 -2.34 -8.18 5.56
CA ALA A 64 -0.92 -7.94 5.77
C ALA A 64 -0.06 -8.76 4.79
N LEU A 65 -0.35 -10.05 4.60
CA LEU A 65 0.39 -10.93 3.68
C LEU A 65 0.35 -10.43 2.24
N THR A 66 -0.76 -9.83 1.79
CA THR A 66 -0.84 -9.19 0.47
C THR A 66 0.20 -8.07 0.30
N LEU A 67 0.41 -7.27 1.35
CA LEU A 67 1.39 -6.17 1.35
C LEU A 67 2.82 -6.70 1.43
N GLU A 68 3.07 -7.68 2.29
CA GLU A 68 4.40 -8.31 2.39
C GLU A 68 4.81 -8.99 1.07
N HIS A 69 3.87 -9.65 0.37
CA HIS A 69 4.14 -10.19 -0.96
C HIS A 69 4.51 -9.09 -1.95
N LEU A 70 3.79 -7.98 -1.94
CA LEU A 70 4.08 -6.83 -2.80
C LEU A 70 5.48 -6.25 -2.53
N GLU A 71 5.82 -6.04 -1.26
CA GLU A 71 7.10 -5.48 -0.84
C GLU A 71 8.27 -6.43 -1.13
N TYR A 72 8.12 -7.71 -0.78
CA TYR A 72 9.10 -8.74 -1.13
C TYR A 72 9.32 -8.82 -2.64
N ALA A 73 8.26 -8.89 -3.45
CA ALA A 73 8.37 -8.93 -4.90
C ALA A 73 9.06 -7.68 -5.45
N PHE A 74 8.71 -6.49 -4.94
CA PHE A 74 9.35 -5.24 -5.32
C PHE A 74 10.86 -5.28 -5.14
N TYR A 75 11.35 -5.67 -3.95
CA TYR A 75 12.79 -5.74 -3.71
C TYR A 75 13.45 -6.89 -4.48
N ARG A 76 12.85 -8.08 -4.48
CA ARG A 76 13.36 -9.27 -5.15
C ARG A 76 13.61 -8.99 -6.62
N ASP A 77 12.67 -8.33 -7.29
CA ASP A 77 12.70 -8.14 -8.74
C ASP A 77 13.47 -6.87 -9.12
N SER A 78 13.25 -5.77 -8.41
CA SER A 78 13.91 -4.50 -8.75
C SER A 78 15.40 -4.47 -8.38
N LEU A 79 15.84 -5.22 -7.36
CA LEU A 79 17.28 -5.38 -7.09
C LEU A 79 18.00 -6.24 -8.15
N GLN A 80 17.27 -7.03 -8.95
CA GLN A 80 17.84 -7.69 -10.12
C GLN A 80 17.97 -6.73 -11.31
N GLN A 81 17.11 -5.70 -11.37
CA GLN A 81 17.15 -4.66 -12.39
C GLN A 81 18.34 -3.70 -12.21
N PHE A 82 18.69 -3.35 -10.97
CA PHE A 82 19.74 -2.38 -10.65
C PHE A 82 20.89 -3.02 -9.86
N ASP A 83 22.08 -3.04 -10.45
CA ASP A 83 23.28 -3.65 -9.84
C ASP A 83 24.03 -2.70 -8.89
N GLU A 84 25.07 -3.20 -8.25
CA GLU A 84 25.89 -2.42 -7.31
C GLU A 84 26.47 -1.14 -7.94
N ARG A 85 26.83 -1.18 -9.23
CA ARG A 85 27.38 -0.02 -9.94
C ARG A 85 26.31 1.00 -10.27
N ASP A 86 25.10 0.57 -10.56
CA ASP A 86 23.96 1.48 -10.78
C ASP A 86 23.70 2.29 -9.51
N PHE A 87 23.65 1.64 -8.35
CA PHE A 87 23.52 2.32 -7.05
C PHE A 87 24.70 3.25 -6.77
N GLN A 88 25.94 2.77 -6.93
CA GLN A 88 27.15 3.56 -6.67
C GLN A 88 27.29 4.77 -7.60
N ARG A 89 26.64 4.79 -8.76
CA ARG A 89 26.68 5.90 -9.72
C ARG A 89 25.43 6.78 -9.69
N SER A 90 24.42 6.39 -8.91
CA SER A 90 23.18 7.13 -8.81
C SER A 90 23.40 8.46 -8.09
N ASP A 91 22.78 9.51 -8.63
CA ASP A 91 22.73 10.84 -8.01
C ASP A 91 21.99 10.81 -6.65
N LEU A 92 21.17 9.78 -6.40
CA LEU A 92 20.55 9.49 -5.08
C LEU A 92 21.57 9.55 -3.94
N LEU A 93 22.80 9.08 -4.20
CA LEU A 93 23.83 8.91 -3.17
C LEU A 93 24.86 10.05 -3.16
N ASP A 94 24.64 11.16 -3.87
CA ASP A 94 25.60 12.26 -4.03
C ASP A 94 25.88 13.03 -2.74
N GLU A 95 24.89 13.16 -1.87
CA GLU A 95 25.07 13.81 -0.57
C GLU A 95 25.74 12.89 0.47
N PHE A 96 25.87 11.60 0.14
CA PHE A 96 26.38 10.59 1.03
C PHE A 96 27.86 10.30 0.82
N GLY A 97 28.56 10.06 1.94
CA GLY A 97 29.96 9.63 1.92
C GLY A 97 30.14 8.22 1.36
N PHE A 98 31.40 7.85 1.11
CA PHE A 98 31.80 6.54 0.57
C PHE A 98 31.23 5.34 1.33
N GLY A 99 30.97 5.44 2.64
CA GLY A 99 30.36 4.35 3.40
C GLY A 99 28.98 3.99 2.85
N VAL A 100 28.03 4.91 2.96
CA VAL A 100 26.64 4.69 2.51
C VAL A 100 26.57 4.40 1.01
N ARG A 101 27.37 5.09 0.19
CA ARG A 101 27.38 4.86 -1.27
C ARG A 101 27.65 3.40 -1.66
N PHE A 102 28.47 2.69 -0.88
CA PHE A 102 28.85 1.31 -1.17
C PHE A 102 28.05 0.27 -0.38
N THR A 103 27.37 0.66 0.71
CA THR A 103 26.52 -0.27 1.48
C THR A 103 25.03 -0.14 1.17
N ALA A 104 24.60 0.87 0.42
CA ALA A 104 23.18 1.17 0.26
C ALA A 104 22.41 -0.01 -0.36
N ARG A 105 22.95 -0.62 -1.42
CA ARG A 105 22.34 -1.78 -2.08
C ARG A 105 22.30 -3.00 -1.16
N ASP A 106 23.31 -3.22 -0.33
CA ASP A 106 23.33 -4.35 0.61
C ASP A 106 22.26 -4.21 1.69
N TYR A 107 22.03 -2.99 2.18
CA TYR A 107 20.95 -2.71 3.13
C TYR A 107 19.57 -2.91 2.50
N LEU A 108 19.38 -2.51 1.24
CA LEU A 108 18.15 -2.79 0.51
C LEU A 108 17.96 -4.30 0.28
N GLY A 109 19.05 -5.05 0.07
CA GLY A 109 19.02 -6.51 0.07
C GLY A 109 18.68 -7.13 1.43
N THR A 110 19.01 -6.44 2.53
CA THR A 110 18.60 -6.85 3.88
C THR A 110 17.10 -6.63 4.09
N ILE A 111 16.56 -5.51 3.60
CA ILE A 111 15.11 -5.23 3.63
C ILE A 111 14.36 -6.34 2.89
N ARG A 112 14.77 -6.68 1.66
CA ARG A 112 14.23 -7.84 0.92
C ARG A 112 14.14 -9.11 1.78
N ASP A 113 15.21 -9.43 2.52
CA ASP A 113 15.28 -10.65 3.34
C ASP A 113 14.36 -10.56 4.57
N HIS A 114 14.10 -9.36 5.08
CA HIS A 114 13.08 -9.14 6.10
C HIS A 114 11.68 -9.36 5.53
N GLU A 115 11.37 -8.82 4.34
CA GLU A 115 10.04 -9.01 3.74
C GLU A 115 9.77 -10.48 3.40
N GLU A 116 10.78 -11.22 2.94
CA GLU A 116 10.67 -12.68 2.79
C GLU A 116 10.31 -13.36 4.12
N THR A 117 10.96 -12.93 5.20
CA THR A 117 10.71 -13.47 6.55
C THR A 117 9.31 -13.11 7.05
N HIS A 118 8.80 -11.92 6.72
CA HIS A 118 7.44 -11.50 7.06
C HIS A 118 6.40 -12.32 6.28
N VAL A 119 6.60 -12.52 4.97
CA VAL A 119 5.77 -13.41 4.12
C VAL A 119 5.71 -14.81 4.72
N ASP A 120 6.85 -15.42 5.02
CA ASP A 120 6.93 -16.76 5.60
C ASP A 120 6.18 -16.85 6.92
N PHE A 121 6.40 -15.86 7.80
CA PHE A 121 5.75 -15.80 9.11
C PHE A 121 4.22 -15.70 9.00
N LEU A 122 3.71 -14.79 8.17
CA LEU A 122 2.27 -14.59 8.01
C LEU A 122 1.61 -15.80 7.34
N THR A 123 2.25 -16.38 6.33
CA THR A 123 1.82 -17.62 5.68
C THR A 123 1.64 -18.72 6.72
N GLU A 124 2.68 -18.98 7.53
CA GLU A 124 2.62 -20.01 8.58
C GLU A 124 1.55 -19.69 9.63
N ALA A 125 1.39 -18.41 10.01
CA ALA A 125 0.37 -18.00 10.98
C ALA A 125 -1.06 -18.26 10.46
N ILE A 126 -1.32 -17.99 9.18
CA ILE A 126 -2.63 -18.22 8.54
C ILE A 126 -2.92 -19.71 8.42
N GLU A 127 -1.94 -20.51 7.97
CA GLU A 127 -2.07 -21.97 7.89
C GLU A 127 -2.34 -22.59 9.27
N ASN A 128 -1.61 -22.15 10.30
CA ASN A 128 -1.81 -22.61 11.68
C ASN A 128 -3.18 -22.21 12.25
N ALA A 129 -3.77 -21.11 11.76
CA ALA A 129 -5.14 -20.73 12.07
C ALA A 129 -6.18 -21.58 11.30
N GLY A 130 -5.75 -22.48 10.41
CA GLY A 130 -6.61 -23.36 9.62
C GLY A 130 -7.27 -22.65 8.44
N ALA A 131 -6.68 -21.55 7.97
CA ALA A 131 -7.14 -20.78 6.83
C ALA A 131 -6.15 -20.87 5.66
N GLU A 132 -6.58 -20.43 4.49
CA GLU A 132 -5.73 -20.38 3.28
C GLU A 132 -4.99 -19.03 3.24
N PRO A 133 -3.66 -19.03 3.11
CA PRO A 133 -2.89 -17.83 2.80
C PRO A 133 -3.22 -17.30 1.41
N VAL A 134 -3.25 -15.98 1.25
CA VAL A 134 -3.31 -15.33 -0.06
C VAL A 134 -2.00 -15.60 -0.80
N GLU A 135 -2.09 -15.85 -2.11
CA GLU A 135 -0.92 -16.08 -2.95
C GLU A 135 -0.30 -14.75 -3.40
N GLU A 136 0.99 -14.77 -3.72
CA GLU A 136 1.66 -13.65 -4.40
C GLU A 136 0.96 -13.35 -5.73
N ALA A 137 0.77 -12.07 -6.05
CA ALA A 137 0.23 -11.68 -7.34
C ALA A 137 1.19 -12.07 -8.47
N THR A 138 0.65 -12.42 -9.62
CA THR A 138 1.44 -12.89 -10.76
C THR A 138 2.07 -11.75 -11.57
N GLU A 139 1.54 -10.52 -11.46
CA GLU A 139 2.08 -9.34 -12.13
C GLU A 139 1.93 -8.06 -11.27
N TYR A 140 3.01 -7.27 -11.23
CA TYR A 140 3.07 -5.97 -10.57
C TYR A 140 3.54 -4.86 -11.52
N ASN A 141 2.98 -3.65 -11.39
CA ASN A 141 3.48 -2.41 -11.98
C ASN A 141 4.12 -1.52 -10.89
N PHE A 142 5.39 -1.76 -10.58
CA PHE A 142 6.12 -0.96 -9.59
C PHE A 142 6.33 0.51 -9.99
N GLY A 143 6.10 0.89 -11.26
CA GLY A 143 6.13 2.28 -11.69
C GLY A 143 4.86 3.07 -11.35
N ALA A 144 3.76 2.40 -10.98
CA ALA A 144 2.46 3.03 -10.78
C ALA A 144 2.46 4.19 -9.76
N PRO A 145 3.17 4.13 -8.62
CA PRO A 145 3.25 5.26 -7.68
C PRO A 145 3.88 6.52 -8.28
N LEU A 146 4.67 6.36 -9.35
CA LEU A 146 5.30 7.46 -10.10
C LEU A 146 4.50 7.86 -11.35
N GLY A 147 3.37 7.20 -11.62
CA GLY A 147 2.62 7.35 -12.87
C GLY A 147 3.36 6.77 -14.09
N LYS A 148 4.15 5.72 -13.89
CA LYS A 148 4.96 5.03 -14.91
C LYS A 148 4.56 3.56 -15.07
N ASP A 149 5.09 2.91 -16.10
CA ASP A 149 4.93 1.47 -16.37
C ASP A 149 6.03 0.61 -15.71
N GLY A 150 7.02 1.24 -15.08
CA GLY A 150 8.15 0.58 -14.43
C GLY A 150 9.14 1.57 -13.82
N LEU A 151 10.28 1.06 -13.37
CA LEU A 151 11.36 1.85 -12.79
C LEU A 151 12.44 2.13 -13.84
N ASP A 152 12.80 3.40 -14.03
CA ASP A 152 13.83 3.81 -15.00
C ASP A 152 15.20 4.03 -14.34
N SER A 153 15.25 4.15 -13.02
CA SER A 153 16.45 4.52 -12.29
C SER A 153 16.44 4.06 -10.83
N VAL A 154 17.62 4.08 -10.20
CA VAL A 154 17.77 3.88 -8.75
C VAL A 154 17.01 4.94 -7.93
N VAL A 155 16.81 6.14 -8.48
CA VAL A 155 15.99 7.18 -7.83
C VAL A 155 14.51 6.80 -7.84
N ASP A 156 14.00 6.29 -8.97
CA ASP A 156 12.63 5.77 -9.04
C ASP A 156 12.44 4.61 -8.05
N PHE A 157 13.39 3.66 -8.04
CA PHE A 157 13.41 2.57 -7.07
C PHE A 157 13.31 3.09 -5.63
N ALA A 158 14.19 3.99 -5.21
CA ALA A 158 14.20 4.47 -3.83
C ALA A 158 12.94 5.28 -3.48
N THR A 159 12.36 5.97 -4.46
CA THR A 159 11.11 6.71 -4.29
C THR A 159 9.93 5.77 -4.07
N VAL A 160 9.81 4.72 -4.90
CA VAL A 160 8.74 3.72 -4.77
C VAL A 160 8.92 2.90 -3.49
N ALA A 161 10.16 2.51 -3.17
CA ALA A 161 10.47 1.83 -1.93
C ALA A 161 9.98 2.65 -0.72
N GLU A 162 10.27 3.95 -0.64
CA GLU A 162 9.77 4.80 0.46
C GLU A 162 8.24 4.78 0.54
N VAL A 163 7.54 4.80 -0.60
CA VAL A 163 6.07 4.75 -0.63
C VAL A 163 5.55 3.43 -0.08
N LEU A 164 6.17 2.30 -0.46
CA LEU A 164 5.76 0.97 -0.01
C LEU A 164 5.97 0.83 1.50
N GLU A 165 7.18 1.06 2.02
CA GLU A 165 7.45 0.92 3.46
C GLU A 165 6.56 1.84 4.31
N MET A 166 6.32 3.08 3.85
CA MET A 166 5.40 3.99 4.54
C MET A 166 3.96 3.46 4.53
N THR A 167 3.57 2.76 3.45
CA THR A 167 2.27 2.11 3.35
C THR A 167 2.19 0.91 4.30
N GLY A 168 3.22 0.07 4.39
CA GLY A 168 3.34 -0.99 5.39
C GLY A 168 3.22 -0.46 6.83
N VAL A 169 3.97 0.60 7.16
CA VAL A 169 3.87 1.30 8.46
C VAL A 169 2.43 1.73 8.77
N ASP A 170 1.78 2.43 7.84
CA ASP A 170 0.42 2.94 8.01
C ASP A 170 -0.61 1.79 8.14
N ALA A 171 -0.40 0.70 7.39
CA ALA A 171 -1.26 -0.48 7.36
C ALA A 171 -1.22 -1.25 8.68
N TYR A 172 -0.03 -1.57 9.19
CA TYR A 172 0.10 -2.23 10.49
C TYR A 172 -0.45 -1.37 11.62
N ALA A 173 -0.18 -0.05 11.60
CA ALA A 173 -0.72 0.87 12.61
C ALA A 173 -2.25 0.91 12.60
N GLY A 174 -2.87 0.81 11.41
CA GLY A 174 -4.32 0.83 11.24
C GLY A 174 -5.02 -0.50 11.52
N ALA A 175 -4.42 -1.62 11.13
CA ALA A 175 -5.04 -2.94 11.22
C ALA A 175 -4.78 -3.66 12.55
N ALA A 176 -3.58 -3.50 13.15
CA ALA A 176 -3.23 -4.18 14.40
C ALA A 176 -4.22 -3.93 15.57
N PRO A 177 -4.82 -2.73 15.74
CA PRO A 177 -5.84 -2.50 16.76
C PRO A 177 -7.13 -3.33 16.61
N SER A 178 -7.39 -3.87 15.41
CA SER A 178 -8.58 -4.69 15.11
C SER A 178 -8.35 -6.19 15.36
N ILE A 179 -7.12 -6.59 15.69
CA ILE A 179 -6.78 -7.98 16.02
C ILE A 179 -7.48 -8.38 17.33
N SER A 180 -8.25 -9.47 17.26
CA SER A 180 -8.98 -10.08 18.36
C SER A 180 -8.14 -11.08 19.14
N ASN A 181 -7.34 -11.91 18.46
CA ASN A 181 -6.43 -12.86 19.10
C ASN A 181 -5.18 -12.15 19.61
N PRO A 182 -4.96 -12.04 20.94
CA PRO A 182 -3.82 -11.31 21.49
C PRO A 182 -2.47 -11.91 21.12
N ASP A 183 -2.41 -13.17 20.69
CA ASP A 183 -1.16 -13.80 20.27
C ASP A 183 -0.60 -13.22 18.96
N PHE A 184 -1.45 -12.59 18.13
CA PHE A 184 -1.02 -11.91 16.90
C PHE A 184 -0.58 -10.45 17.11
N ILE A 185 -0.87 -9.85 18.27
CA ILE A 185 -0.50 -8.45 18.54
C ILE A 185 1.02 -8.26 18.66
N PRO A 186 1.76 -9.04 19.48
CA PRO A 186 3.22 -8.89 19.57
C PRO A 186 3.97 -9.00 18.22
N PRO A 187 3.70 -10.00 17.36
CA PRO A 187 4.37 -10.05 16.06
C PRO A 187 3.95 -8.89 15.15
N ALA A 188 2.67 -8.49 15.08
CA ALA A 188 2.25 -7.34 14.29
C ALA A 188 2.94 -6.03 14.72
N LEU A 189 3.11 -5.82 16.03
CA LEU A 189 3.86 -4.67 16.56
C LEU A 189 5.37 -4.76 16.25
N SER A 190 5.92 -5.98 16.21
CA SER A 190 7.31 -6.21 15.84
C SER A 190 7.54 -5.83 14.38
N ILE A 191 6.72 -6.34 13.46
CA ILE A 191 6.80 -6.03 12.03
C ILE A 191 6.62 -4.53 11.80
N HIS A 192 5.57 -3.93 12.37
CA HIS A 192 5.36 -2.47 12.29
C HIS A 192 6.61 -1.64 12.66
N SER A 193 7.36 -2.07 13.68
CA SER A 193 8.57 -1.37 14.09
C SER A 193 9.75 -1.58 13.15
N VAL A 194 9.80 -2.71 12.44
CA VAL A 194 10.78 -3.02 11.40
C VAL A 194 10.47 -2.20 10.14
N GLU A 195 9.21 -2.16 9.69
CA GLU A 195 8.77 -1.29 8.58
C GLU A 195 9.12 0.18 8.83
N ALA A 196 8.94 0.64 10.08
CA ALA A 196 9.30 2.01 10.44
C ALA A 196 10.81 2.28 10.30
N ASN A 197 11.66 1.28 10.52
CA ASN A 197 13.12 1.40 10.31
C ASN A 197 13.46 1.43 8.83
N HIS A 198 12.82 0.59 8.02
CA HIS A 198 12.99 0.57 6.56
C HIS A 198 12.56 1.91 5.95
N ALA A 199 11.35 2.36 6.28
CA ALA A 199 10.82 3.66 5.88
C ALA A 199 11.78 4.80 6.27
N ALA A 200 12.25 4.84 7.52
CA ALA A 200 13.17 5.87 7.97
C ALA A 200 14.50 5.88 7.18
N TYR A 201 15.02 4.70 6.84
CA TYR A 201 16.21 4.57 6.01
C TYR A 201 15.99 5.11 4.58
N LEU A 202 14.89 4.73 3.93
CA LEU A 202 14.56 5.18 2.57
C LEU A 202 14.26 6.67 2.51
N ARG A 203 13.55 7.19 3.52
CA ARG A 203 13.37 8.63 3.68
C ARG A 203 14.71 9.34 3.71
N ASN A 204 15.68 8.82 4.46
CA ASN A 204 17.04 9.38 4.48
C ASN A 204 17.66 9.37 3.08
N LEU A 205 17.64 8.21 2.39
CA LEU A 205 18.20 8.08 1.04
C LEU A 205 17.58 9.07 0.04
N ASN A 206 16.27 9.32 0.15
CA ASN A 206 15.55 10.28 -0.69
C ASN A 206 15.75 11.76 -0.26
N GLY A 207 16.65 12.03 0.70
CA GLY A 207 16.91 13.38 1.21
C GLY A 207 15.81 13.94 2.11
N ASN A 208 14.88 13.08 2.55
CA ASN A 208 13.79 13.43 3.46
C ASN A 208 14.21 13.25 4.93
N VAL A 209 13.48 13.92 5.83
CA VAL A 209 13.64 13.70 7.28
C VAL A 209 13.21 12.25 7.62
N PRO A 210 14.06 11.43 8.25
CA PRO A 210 13.75 10.01 8.54
C PRO A 210 12.56 9.79 9.48
N PHE A 211 12.26 10.76 10.35
CA PHE A 211 11.20 10.72 11.36
C PHE A 211 10.36 12.01 11.27
N PRO A 212 9.51 12.15 10.24
CA PRO A 212 8.87 13.44 9.92
C PRO A 212 7.80 13.85 10.94
N LYS A 213 7.21 12.90 11.66
CA LYS A 213 6.14 13.10 12.63
C LYS A 213 6.48 12.38 13.94
N ALA A 214 5.87 12.82 15.04
CA ALA A 214 6.01 12.16 16.35
C ALA A 214 5.17 10.87 16.47
N PHE A 215 4.16 10.73 15.61
CA PHE A 215 3.29 9.57 15.50
C PHE A 215 3.13 9.27 14.01
N ASN A 216 3.26 8.00 13.64
CA ASN A 216 2.92 7.54 12.30
C ASN A 216 1.41 7.64 12.08
N GLU A 217 1.02 7.73 10.81
CA GLU A 217 -0.38 7.69 10.43
C GLU A 217 -0.90 6.26 10.59
N ALA A 218 -2.21 6.11 10.76
CA ALA A 218 -2.87 4.82 10.79
C ALA A 218 -3.97 4.89 9.74
N LYS A 219 -3.90 4.03 8.73
CA LYS A 219 -4.86 4.00 7.62
C LYS A 219 -5.75 2.78 7.71
N GLY A 220 -7.02 2.95 7.36
CA GLY A 220 -7.94 1.82 7.23
C GLY A 220 -7.50 0.88 6.10
N MET A 221 -7.87 -0.40 6.18
CA MET A 221 -7.56 -1.40 5.15
C MET A 221 -8.01 -0.95 3.76
N ASP A 222 -9.20 -0.35 3.63
CA ASP A 222 -9.72 0.17 2.35
C ASP A 222 -8.85 1.29 1.76
N GLU A 223 -8.28 2.16 2.61
CA GLU A 223 -7.40 3.24 2.16
C GLU A 223 -6.06 2.69 1.68
N VAL A 224 -5.55 1.67 2.35
CA VAL A 224 -4.31 0.99 1.96
C VAL A 224 -4.50 0.21 0.67
N VAL A 225 -5.56 -0.59 0.57
CA VAL A 225 -5.93 -1.31 -0.67
C VAL A 225 -6.05 -0.32 -1.83
N GLY A 226 -6.77 0.78 -1.65
CA GLY A 226 -6.87 1.82 -2.69
C GLY A 226 -5.53 2.46 -3.09
N ALA A 227 -4.54 2.48 -2.20
CA ALA A 227 -3.21 3.01 -2.51
C ALA A 227 -2.33 2.01 -3.30
N VAL A 228 -2.47 0.71 -3.05
CA VAL A 228 -1.66 -0.34 -3.69
C VAL A 228 -2.35 -0.99 -4.90
N ASP A 229 -3.66 -0.84 -5.05
CA ASP A 229 -4.46 -1.34 -6.18
C ASP A 229 -3.84 -1.03 -7.56
N PRO A 230 -3.32 0.18 -7.84
CA PRO A 230 -2.70 0.48 -9.12
C PRO A 230 -1.39 -0.31 -9.40
N ILE A 231 -0.79 -0.89 -8.37
CA ILE A 231 0.47 -1.64 -8.43
C ILE A 231 0.21 -3.12 -8.72
N ILE A 232 -0.89 -3.69 -8.21
CA ILE A 232 -1.24 -5.11 -8.36
C ILE A 232 -2.04 -5.30 -9.66
N VAL A 233 -1.44 -5.92 -10.68
CA VAL A 233 -2.03 -6.02 -12.03
C VAL A 233 -2.86 -7.31 -12.20
N GLU A 234 -2.32 -8.46 -11.80
CA GLU A 234 -3.01 -9.75 -11.80
C GLU A 234 -2.73 -10.50 -10.49
N GLN A 235 -3.79 -10.73 -9.70
CA GLN A 235 -3.80 -11.64 -8.54
C GLN A 235 -3.95 -13.10 -9.01
#